data_AF-A0A812KTE0-F1
#
_entry.id   AF-A0A812KTE0-F1
#
_cell.length_a   1.000
_cell.length_b   1.000
_cell.length_c   1.000
_cell.angle_alpha   90.00
_cell.angle_beta   90.00
_cell.angle_gamma   90.00
#
_symmetry.space_group_name_H-M   'P 1'
#
loop_
_entity.id
_entity.type
_entity.pdbx_description
1 polymer ?
#
loop_
_entity_poly.entity_id
_entity_poly.type
_entity_poly.pdbx_seq_one_letter_code
_entity_poly.pdbx_strand_id
1 'polypeptide(L)'
;YGYTFPAVVKVGSAHAGVGKMKIHDHRQMSDFRSVLEMMPDEHCMVEPFIETQGDLRIQKIGDHYRAFKRLGLSGDWKTNTCTAIMDEIECIE
;
A
#
# COMPACT_ATOMS: atom_id res chain seq x y z
N TYR A 1 -20.70 10.14 1.65
CA TYR A 1 -19.60 9.20 1.35
C TYR A 1 -18.68 9.15 2.56
N GLY A 2 -18.65 8.05 3.31
CA GLY A 2 -17.97 7.95 4.62
C GLY A 2 -16.46 7.73 4.57
N TYR A 3 -15.76 8.20 3.53
CA TYR A 3 -14.32 8.00 3.42
C TYR A 3 -13.57 9.18 4.06
N THR A 4 -12.56 8.87 4.86
CA THR A 4 -11.54 9.82 5.28
C THR A 4 -10.49 9.89 4.18
N PHE A 5 -10.20 11.09 3.69
CA PHE A 5 -9.14 11.31 2.70
C PHE A 5 -7.86 11.86 3.38
N PRO A 6 -6.67 11.56 2.86
CA PRO A 6 -6.40 10.72 1.69
C PRO A 6 -6.71 9.23 1.93
N ALA A 7 -7.05 8.52 0.86
CA ALA A 7 -7.35 7.09 0.86
C ALA A 7 -6.45 6.34 -0.12
N VAL A 8 -6.30 5.03 0.04
CA VAL A 8 -5.65 4.14 -0.92
C VAL A 8 -6.70 3.22 -1.53
N VAL A 9 -6.80 3.23 -2.85
CA VAL A 9 -7.62 2.28 -3.61
C VAL A 9 -6.73 1.15 -4.13
N LYS A 10 -7.26 -0.07 -4.14
CA LYS A 10 -6.57 -1.29 -4.60
C LYS A 10 -7.50 -2.08 -5.52
N VAL A 11 -7.18 -2.13 -6.81
CA VAL A 11 -7.97 -2.82 -7.84
C VAL A 11 -7.43 -4.23 -8.07
N GLY A 12 -8.35 -5.20 -8.06
CA GLY A 12 -8.10 -6.59 -8.38
C GLY A 12 -7.05 -7.25 -7.50
N SER A 13 -6.49 -8.34 -8.01
CA SER A 13 -5.40 -9.09 -7.37
C SER A 13 -4.07 -8.85 -8.10
N ALA A 14 -3.35 -7.81 -7.66
CA ALA A 14 -2.08 -7.41 -8.28
C ALA A 14 -0.95 -7.19 -7.24
N HIS A 15 0.30 -7.39 -7.67
CA HIS A 15 1.50 -7.33 -6.83
C HIS A 15 2.41 -6.14 -7.17
N ALA A 16 3.50 -5.96 -6.42
CA ALA A 16 4.55 -4.95 -6.65
C ALA A 16 4.07 -3.48 -6.77
N GLY A 17 2.93 -3.15 -6.16
CA GLY A 17 2.36 -1.79 -6.21
C GLY A 17 1.42 -1.51 -7.39
N VAL A 18 1.23 -2.48 -8.30
CA VAL A 18 0.29 -2.38 -9.43
C VAL A 18 -1.15 -2.34 -8.94
N GLY A 19 -2.00 -1.55 -9.62
CA GLY A 19 -3.43 -1.41 -9.31
C GLY A 19 -3.73 -0.62 -8.04
N LYS A 20 -2.73 0.09 -7.47
CA LYS A 20 -2.86 0.81 -6.21
C LYS A 20 -2.65 2.30 -6.42
N MET A 21 -3.54 3.14 -5.91
CA MET A 21 -3.48 4.60 -6.09
C MET A 21 -3.82 5.32 -4.79
N LYS A 22 -3.10 6.42 -4.51
CA LYS A 22 -3.45 7.35 -3.44
C LYS A 22 -4.46 8.36 -3.99
N ILE A 23 -5.61 8.46 -3.34
CA ILE A 23 -6.72 9.36 -3.69
C ILE A 23 -6.76 10.47 -2.64
N HIS A 24 -6.60 11.72 -3.07
CA HIS A 24 -6.47 12.88 -2.19
C HIS A 24 -7.80 13.47 -1.74
N ASP A 25 -8.84 13.32 -2.55
CA ASP A 25 -10.16 13.90 -2.27
C ASP A 25 -11.30 13.16 -2.98
N HIS A 26 -12.53 13.60 -2.72
CA HIS A 26 -13.74 13.03 -3.28
C HIS A 26 -13.88 13.19 -4.79
N ARG A 27 -13.23 14.19 -5.40
CA ARG A 27 -13.29 14.41 -6.86
C ARG A 27 -12.44 13.37 -7.57
N GLN A 28 -11.20 13.19 -7.10
CA GLN A 28 -10.33 12.11 -7.58
C GLN A 28 -10.98 10.73 -7.38
N MET A 29 -11.70 10.52 -6.27
CA MET A 29 -12.45 9.28 -6.07
C MET A 29 -13.57 9.10 -7.11
N SER A 30 -14.26 10.17 -7.49
CA SER A 30 -15.30 10.12 -8.51
C SER A 30 -14.72 9.77 -9.88
N ASP A 31 -13.60 10.39 -10.25
CA ASP A 31 -12.91 10.11 -11.52
C ASP A 31 -12.32 8.69 -11.53
N PHE A 32 -11.77 8.22 -10.41
CA PHE A 32 -11.30 6.85 -10.30
C PHE A 32 -12.43 5.82 -10.45
N ARG A 33 -13.63 6.10 -9.91
CA ARG A 33 -14.79 5.21 -10.07
C ARG A 33 -15.22 5.06 -11.52
N SER A 34 -15.21 6.13 -12.31
CA SER A 34 -15.58 6.04 -13.73
C SER A 34 -14.58 5.20 -14.53
N VAL A 35 -13.29 5.24 -14.18
CA VAL A 35 -12.28 4.34 -14.75
C VAL A 35 -12.51 2.90 -14.30
N LEU A 36 -12.81 2.68 -13.02
CA LEU A 36 -13.08 1.35 -12.48
C LEU A 36 -14.32 0.71 -13.12
N GLU A 37 -15.35 1.50 -13.47
CA GLU A 37 -16.54 1.03 -14.19
C GLU A 37 -16.21 0.41 -15.56
N MET A 38 -15.08 0.75 -16.17
CA MET A 38 -14.60 0.10 -17.41
C MET A 38 -14.06 -1.32 -17.17
N MET A 39 -13.91 -1.74 -15.91
CA MET A 39 -13.38 -3.04 -15.49
C MET A 39 -14.44 -3.76 -14.62
N PRO A 40 -15.60 -4.13 -15.18
CA PRO A 40 -16.75 -4.61 -14.40
C PRO A 40 -16.51 -5.93 -13.64
N ASP A 41 -15.54 -6.72 -14.10
CA ASP A 41 -15.19 -8.01 -13.50
C ASP A 41 -14.15 -7.89 -12.36
N GLU A 42 -13.61 -6.69 -12.12
CA GLU A 42 -12.59 -6.45 -11.09
C GLU A 42 -13.19 -5.85 -9.82
N HIS A 43 -12.75 -6.37 -8.67
CA HIS A 43 -13.11 -5.81 -7.38
C HIS A 43 -12.17 -4.67 -6.99
N CYS A 44 -12.61 -3.76 -6.12
CA CYS A 44 -11.76 -2.70 -5.58
C CYS A 44 -11.95 -2.57 -4.07
N MET A 45 -10.85 -2.51 -3.33
CA MET A 45 -10.82 -2.20 -1.91
C MET A 45 -10.38 -0.75 -1.68
N VAL A 46 -10.90 -0.13 -0.61
CA VAL A 46 -10.54 1.23 -0.20
C VAL A 46 -10.16 1.21 1.28
N GLU A 47 -9.03 1.82 1.61
CA GLU A 47 -8.56 1.97 2.99
C GLU A 47 -8.02 3.39 3.23
N PRO A 48 -7.98 3.88 4.48
CA PRO A 48 -7.34 5.15 4.79
C PRO A 48 -5.85 5.13 4.41
N PHE A 49 -5.34 6.24 3.87
CA PHE A 49 -3.91 6.39 3.67
C PHE A 49 -3.21 6.60 5.02
N ILE A 50 -2.17 5.80 5.28
CA ILE A 50 -1.31 5.95 6.45
C ILE A 50 -0.04 6.66 6.02
N GLU A 51 0.22 7.83 6.60
CA GLU A 51 1.48 8.53 6.39
C GLU A 51 2.58 7.83 7.20
N THR A 52 3.54 7.24 6.48
CA THR A 52 4.67 6.52 7.07
C THR A 52 5.92 6.72 6.22
N GLN A 53 7.09 6.71 6.86
CA GLN A 53 8.39 6.71 6.17
C GLN A 53 8.81 5.32 5.70
N GLY A 54 8.09 4.28 6.12
CA GLY A 54 8.52 2.90 5.95
C GLY A 54 7.45 1.87 6.27
N ASP A 55 7.84 0.61 6.19
CA ASP A 55 7.02 -0.53 6.56
C ASP A 55 7.82 -1.57 7.33
N LEU A 56 7.10 -2.42 8.07
CA LEU A 56 7.65 -3.54 8.80
C LEU A 56 7.14 -4.83 8.17
N ARG A 57 8.04 -5.79 7.94
CA ARG A 57 7.71 -7.13 7.47
C ARG A 57 8.24 -8.17 8.43
N ILE A 58 7.34 -8.90 9.06
CA ILE A 58 7.66 -10.08 9.85
C ILE A 58 7.48 -11.31 8.95
N GLN A 59 8.50 -12.17 8.90
CA GLN A 59 8.51 -13.40 8.12
C GLN A 59 8.71 -14.60 9.04
N LYS A 60 7.94 -15.67 8.78
CA LYS A 60 8.11 -16.98 9.41
C LYS A 60 8.47 -18.03 8.36
N ILE A 61 9.52 -18.80 8.60
CA ILE A 61 9.91 -19.97 7.78
C ILE A 61 10.20 -21.13 8.73
N GLY A 62 9.30 -22.12 8.78
CA GLY A 62 9.34 -23.15 9.82
C GLY A 62 9.20 -22.50 11.21
N ASP A 63 10.16 -22.76 12.09
CA ASP A 63 10.22 -22.17 13.43
C ASP A 63 11.05 -20.87 13.50
N HIS A 64 11.59 -20.40 12.37
CA HIS A 64 12.41 -19.20 12.32
C HIS A 64 11.57 -17.96 12.03
N TYR A 65 11.69 -16.94 12.89
CA TYR A 65 11.07 -15.63 12.71
C TYR A 65 12.15 -14.57 12.45
N ARG A 66 11.89 -13.69 11.47
CA ARG A 66 12.75 -12.54 11.15
C ARG A 66 11.88 -11.31 10.93
N ALA A 67 12.33 -10.15 11.39
CA ALA A 67 11.65 -8.88 11.16
C ALA A 67 12.54 -7.94 10.34
N PHE A 68 11.96 -7.28 9.35
CA PHE A 68 12.65 -6.34 8.48
C PHE A 68 11.91 -5.02 8.49
N LYS A 69 12.64 -3.94 8.76
CA LYS A 69 12.15 -2.56 8.60
C LYS A 69 12.65 -2.03 7.26
N ARG A 70 11.74 -1.57 6.42
CA ARG A 70 12.06 -0.90 5.16
C ARG A 70 11.75 0.58 5.26
N LEU A 71 12.66 1.44 4.82
CA LEU A 71 12.51 2.89 4.77
C LEU A 71 12.65 3.38 3.33
N GLY A 72 11.65 4.12 2.83
CA GLY A 72 11.70 4.71 1.50
C GLY A 72 12.62 5.93 1.45
N LEU A 73 13.54 5.98 0.49
CA LEU A 73 14.47 7.11 0.31
C LEU A 73 14.05 8.08 -0.80
N SER A 74 13.13 7.65 -1.66
CA SER A 74 12.74 8.34 -2.89
C SER A 74 11.57 9.33 -2.71
N GLY A 75 10.99 9.41 -1.51
CA GLY A 75 9.77 10.18 -1.26
C GLY A 75 8.50 9.55 -1.83
N ASP A 76 8.58 8.36 -2.43
CA ASP A 76 7.41 7.60 -2.85
C ASP A 76 6.69 7.01 -1.63
N TRP A 77 5.36 7.10 -1.61
CA TRP A 77 4.56 6.48 -0.57
C TRP A 77 4.54 4.95 -0.69
N LYS A 78 4.81 4.42 -1.90
CA LYS A 78 5.05 2.99 -2.13
C LYS A 78 6.53 2.70 -1.94
N THR A 79 6.92 2.51 -0.69
CA THR A 79 8.27 2.12 -0.27
C THR A 79 8.80 0.84 -0.96
N ASN A 80 7.92 0.02 -1.56
CA ASN A 80 8.27 -1.21 -2.28
C ASN A 80 8.55 -1.01 -3.78
N THR A 81 8.29 0.15 -4.36
CA THR A 81 8.36 0.40 -5.81
C THR A 81 9.63 1.16 -6.20
N CYS A 82 10.19 1.95 -5.28
CA CYS A 82 11.36 2.79 -5.52
C CYS A 82 12.51 2.44 -4.55
N THR A 83 13.58 3.23 -4.57
CA THR A 83 14.73 3.04 -3.70
C THR A 83 14.35 3.08 -2.23
N ALA A 84 14.76 2.06 -1.49
CA ALA A 84 14.54 1.90 -0.07
C ALA A 84 15.75 1.23 0.60
N ILE A 85 15.98 1.55 1.88
CA ILE A 85 16.90 0.83 2.76
C ILE A 85 16.11 -0.21 3.54
N MET A 86 16.70 -1.38 3.75
CA MET A 86 16.09 -2.46 4.53
C MET A 86 17.07 -2.91 5.61
N ASP A 87 16.62 -2.82 6.86
CA ASP A 87 17.36 -3.25 8.04
C ASP A 87 16.63 -4.43 8.69
N GLU A 88 17.39 -5.46 9.07
CA GLU A 88 16.86 -6.52 9.93
C GLU A 88 16.82 -6.01 11.37
N ILE A 89 15.70 -6.25 12.04
CA ILE A 89 15.49 -5.86 13.44
C ILE A 89 15.19 -7.08 14.29
N GLU A 90 15.53 -6.99 15.58
CA GLU A 90 15.33 -8.08 16.53
C GLU A 90 13.83 -8.29 16.82
N CYS A 91 13.40 -9.56 16.78
CA CYS A 91 12.09 -9.98 17.28
C CYS A 91 12.22 -10.24 18.79
N ILE A 92 11.75 -9.31 19.61
CA ILE A 92 11.70 -9.53 21.07
C ILE A 92 10.45 -10.39 21.35
N GLU A 93 10.64 -11.52 22.05
CA GLU A 93 9.55 -12.38 22.57
C GLU A 93 8.74 -11.69 23.68
#